data_AF-A0A9N9I2C5-F1
#
_entry.id   AF-A0A9N9I2C5-F1
#
_cell.length_a   1.000
_cell.length_b   1.000
_cell.length_c   1.000
_cell.angle_alpha   90.00
_cell.angle_beta   90.00
_cell.angle_gamma   90.00
#
_symmetry.space_group_name_H-M   'P 1'
#
loop_
_entity.id
_entity.type
_entity.pdbx_description
1 polymer ?
#
loop_
_entity_poly.entity_id
_entity_poly.type
_entity_poly.pdbx_seq_one_letter_code
_entity_poly.pdbx_strand_id
1 'polypeptide(L)'
;QVLFGEKPIIEYRPPFLNGLELDAFFQKYQIALEVRGNQHRLHHTSWYKDVKKLKDIVDRDRKKRYMCQDNGVFLLEVWYDEASKIFDL
;
A
#
# COMPACT_ATOMS: atom_id res chain seq x y z
N GLN A 1 4.66 8.19 15.95
CA GLN A 1 3.53 7.69 16.74
C GLN A 1 3.59 6.17 16.75
N VAL A 2 3.32 5.54 17.88
CA VAL A 2 3.26 4.07 18.01
C VAL A 2 1.83 3.66 17.68
N LEU A 3 1.66 2.87 16.62
CA LEU A 3 0.39 2.22 16.28
C LEU A 3 0.47 0.79 16.80
N PHE A 4 -0.62 0.27 17.38
CA PHE A 4 -0.67 -1.09 17.95
C PHE A 4 0.36 -1.41 19.05
N GLY A 5 0.96 -0.39 19.69
CA GLY A 5 2.01 -0.61 20.69
C GLY A 5 3.34 -1.11 20.10
N GLU A 6 3.49 -1.09 18.77
CA GLU A 6 4.68 -1.55 18.04
C GLU A 6 5.25 -0.41 17.18
N LYS A 7 6.58 -0.32 17.11
CA LYS A 7 7.23 0.55 16.13
C LYS A 7 7.28 -0.20 14.80
N PRO A 8 6.65 0.31 13.74
CA PRO A 8 6.67 -0.38 12.46
C PRO A 8 8.05 -0.37 11.82
N ILE A 9 8.31 -1.37 10.98
CA ILE A 9 9.40 -1.34 10.00
C ILE A 9 8.93 -0.48 8.84
N ILE A 10 9.64 0.62 8.55
CA ILE A 10 9.31 1.56 7.48
C ILE A 10 10.03 1.14 6.19
N GLU A 11 9.40 1.36 5.04
CA GLU A 11 9.95 1.03 3.71
C GLU A 11 10.43 -0.44 3.63
N TYR A 12 9.61 -1.35 4.14
CA TYR A 12 9.97 -2.74 4.32
C TYR A 12 9.84 -3.54 3.01
N ARG A 13 10.91 -4.23 2.62
CA ARG A 13 10.93 -5.12 1.44
C ARG A 13 11.04 -6.59 1.85
N PRO A 14 9.94 -7.23 2.25
CA PRO A 14 9.98 -8.63 2.64
C PRO A 14 10.40 -9.52 1.46
N PRO A 15 11.17 -10.60 1.71
CA PRO A 15 11.58 -11.53 0.65
C PRO A 15 10.41 -12.11 -0.16
N PHE A 16 9.27 -12.36 0.47
CA PHE A 16 8.08 -12.92 -0.19
C PHE A 16 7.41 -11.95 -1.18
N LEU A 17 7.72 -10.65 -1.12
CA LEU A 17 7.19 -9.64 -2.03
C LEU A 17 8.00 -9.47 -3.32
N ASN A 18 9.01 -10.32 -3.56
CA ASN A 18 9.79 -10.33 -4.80
C ASN A 18 10.32 -8.93 -5.19
N GLY A 19 10.86 -8.20 -4.21
CA GLY A 19 11.43 -6.87 -4.38
C GLY A 19 10.43 -5.70 -4.31
N LEU A 20 9.12 -5.98 -4.14
CA LEU A 20 8.14 -4.95 -3.81
C LEU A 20 8.30 -4.50 -2.35
N GLU A 21 7.90 -3.26 -2.08
CA GLU A 21 8.03 -2.57 -0.79
C GLU A 21 6.66 -2.37 -0.15
N LEU A 22 6.65 -2.31 1.18
CA LEU A 22 5.56 -1.90 2.07
C LEU A 22 5.96 -0.60 2.78
N ASP A 23 5.07 0.39 2.84
CA ASP A 23 5.39 1.68 3.49
C ASP A 23 5.65 1.49 4.99
N ALA A 24 4.82 0.67 5.65
CA ALA A 24 5.02 0.28 7.04
C ALA A 24 4.57 -1.15 7.31
N PHE A 25 5.29 -1.87 8.18
CA PHE A 25 4.96 -3.24 8.57
C PHE A 25 5.04 -3.44 10.09
N PHE A 26 3.97 -3.99 10.66
CA PHE A 26 3.81 -4.34 12.06
C PHE A 26 3.97 -5.86 12.18
N GLN A 27 5.17 -6.31 12.50
CA GLN A 27 5.55 -7.71 12.44
C GLN A 27 4.76 -8.56 13.44
N LYS A 28 4.50 -8.04 14.64
CA LYS A 28 3.75 -8.79 15.66
C LYS A 28 2.33 -9.13 15.19
N TYR A 29 1.70 -8.21 14.49
CA TYR A 29 0.31 -8.33 14.06
C TYR A 29 0.16 -8.88 12.63
N GLN A 30 1.27 -9.04 11.91
CA GLN A 30 1.26 -9.34 10.47
C GLN A 30 0.40 -8.34 9.69
N ILE A 31 0.50 -7.06 10.04
CA ILE A 31 -0.23 -5.97 9.37
C ILE A 31 0.76 -5.16 8.55
N ALA A 32 0.44 -4.96 7.28
CA ALA A 32 1.13 -4.04 6.39
C ALA A 32 0.26 -2.82 6.13
N LEU A 33 0.86 -1.64 6.00
CA LEU A 33 0.19 -0.40 5.65
C LEU A 33 0.79 0.16 4.36
N GLU A 34 -0.10 0.59 3.46
CA GLU A 34 0.22 1.26 2.20
C GLU A 34 -0.56 2.56 2.11
N VAL A 35 0.16 3.68 1.97
CA VAL A 35 -0.43 4.99 1.73
C VAL A 35 -0.56 5.19 0.23
N ARG A 36 -1.79 5.22 -0.26
CA ARG A 36 -2.08 5.38 -1.68
C ARG A 36 -2.43 6.81 -2.02
N GLY A 37 -1.72 7.37 -2.99
CA GLY A 37 -2.04 8.65 -3.61
C GLY A 37 -3.07 8.53 -4.74
N ASN A 38 -3.63 9.68 -5.15
CA ASN A 38 -4.62 9.77 -6.24
C ASN A 38 -4.16 9.19 -7.58
N GLN A 39 -2.86 9.07 -7.79
CA GLN A 39 -2.24 8.41 -8.95
C GLN A 39 -2.67 6.94 -9.14
N HIS A 40 -3.14 6.25 -8.09
CA HIS A 40 -3.59 4.86 -8.21
C HIS A 40 -5.06 4.71 -8.63
N ARG A 41 -5.91 5.74 -8.49
CA ARG A 41 -7.36 5.67 -8.85
C ARG A 41 -7.72 6.40 -10.11
N LEU A 42 -7.06 7.53 -10.39
CA LEU A 42 -7.54 8.44 -11.42
C LEU A 42 -6.79 8.22 -12.74
N HIS A 43 -7.56 7.83 -13.76
CA HIS A 43 -7.31 8.18 -15.16
C HIS A 43 -7.33 9.72 -15.34
N HIS A 44 -6.58 10.49 -14.56
CA HIS A 44 -6.32 11.85 -14.94
C HIS A 44 -5.31 11.79 -16.07
N THR A 45 -5.77 12.13 -17.26
CA THR A 45 -5.05 12.25 -18.53
C THR A 45 -3.72 13.01 -18.44
N SER A 46 -3.49 13.75 -17.34
CA SER A 46 -2.26 14.47 -17.03
C SER A 46 -1.14 13.61 -16.40
N TRP A 47 -1.45 12.54 -15.65
CA TRP A 47 -0.44 11.72 -14.93
C TRP A 47 0.01 10.50 -15.74
N TYR A 48 -0.94 9.83 -16.39
CA TYR A 48 -0.65 8.70 -17.28
C TYR A 48 -1.22 9.00 -18.66
N LYS A 49 -0.33 9.39 -19.58
CA LYS A 49 -0.66 9.52 -21.01
C LYS A 49 -0.90 8.16 -21.68
N ASP A 50 -0.54 7.06 -21.00
CA ASP A 50 -0.49 5.71 -21.54
C ASP A 50 -1.30 4.74 -20.66
N VAL A 51 -2.34 4.15 -21.25
CA VAL A 51 -3.23 3.15 -20.65
C VAL A 51 -2.45 1.92 -20.16
N LYS A 52 -1.34 1.57 -20.84
CA LYS A 52 -0.51 0.43 -20.45
C LYS A 52 0.14 0.64 -19.09
N LYS A 53 0.65 1.85 -18.82
CA LYS A 53 1.28 2.18 -17.52
C LYS A 53 0.29 2.09 -16.37
N LEU A 54 -0.97 2.49 -16.60
CA LEU A 54 -2.01 2.35 -15.58
C LEU A 54 -2.28 0.87 -15.31
N LYS A 55 -2.42 0.05 -16.35
CA LYS A 55 -2.61 -1.39 -16.20
C LYS A 55 -1.46 -2.03 -15.42
N ASP A 56 -0.21 -1.68 -15.73
CA ASP A 56 0.96 -2.20 -15.04
C ASP A 56 0.95 -1.85 -13.53
N ILE A 57 0.48 -0.65 -13.16
CA ILE A 57 0.32 -0.26 -11.75
C ILE A 57 -0.78 -1.06 -11.07
N VAL A 58 -1.94 -1.19 -11.71
CA VAL A 58 -3.07 -1.96 -11.17
C VAL A 58 -2.67 -3.44 -10.98
N ASP A 59 -1.98 -4.03 -11.96
CA ASP A 59 -1.51 -5.41 -11.89
C ASP A 59 -0.45 -5.58 -10.79
N ARG A 60 0.45 -4.60 -10.63
CA ARG A 60 1.45 -4.59 -9.55
C ARG A 60 0.80 -4.50 -8.17
N ASP A 61 -0.19 -3.63 -7.99
CA ASP A 61 -0.93 -3.49 -6.73
C ASP A 61 -1.72 -4.75 -6.39
N ARG A 62 -2.37 -5.34 -7.39
CA ARG A 62 -3.08 -6.63 -7.24
C ARG A 62 -2.12 -7.75 -6.84
N LYS A 63 -0.95 -7.84 -7.49
CA LYS A 63 0.10 -8.82 -7.15
C LYS A 63 0.58 -8.66 -5.71
N LYS A 64 0.81 -7.42 -5.26
CA LYS A 64 1.20 -7.12 -3.87
C LYS A 64 0.13 -7.65 -2.89
N ARG A 65 -1.15 -7.37 -3.15
CA ARG A 65 -2.26 -7.83 -2.30
C ARG A 65 -2.30 -9.36 -2.20
N TYR A 66 -2.16 -10.08 -3.31
CA TYR A 66 -2.14 -11.55 -3.31
C TYR A 66 -0.96 -12.11 -2.53
N MET A 67 0.24 -11.55 -2.71
CA MET A 67 1.43 -12.01 -1.99
C MET A 67 1.30 -11.79 -0.49
N CYS A 68 0.76 -10.64 -0.06
CA CYS A 68 0.47 -10.42 1.36
C CYS A 68 -0.52 -11.47 1.90
N GLN A 69 -1.64 -11.68 1.19
CA GLN A 69 -2.66 -12.65 1.60
C GLN A 69 -2.11 -14.08 1.73
N ASP A 70 -1.33 -14.53 0.73
CA ASP A 70 -0.72 -15.86 0.71
C ASP A 70 0.28 -16.07 1.87
N ASN A 71 0.90 -14.98 2.35
CA ASN A 71 1.84 -15.00 3.47
C ASN A 71 1.19 -14.64 4.82
N GLY A 72 -0.15 -14.62 4.89
CA GLY A 72 -0.87 -14.32 6.13
C GLY A 72 -0.74 -12.87 6.62
N VAL A 73 -0.34 -11.96 5.73
CA VAL A 73 -0.20 -10.53 6.02
C VAL A 73 -1.48 -9.80 5.63
N PHE A 74 -2.07 -9.10 6.61
CA PHE A 74 -3.21 -8.24 6.41
C PHE A 74 -2.77 -6.87 5.88
N LEU A 75 -3.15 -6.55 4.64
CA LEU A 75 -2.77 -5.31 3.97
C LEU A 75 -3.84 -4.22 4.16
N LEU A 76 -3.50 -3.16 4.88
CA LEU A 76 -4.30 -1.95 5.06
C LEU A 76 -3.89 -0.89 4.04
N GLU A 77 -4.81 -0.51 3.17
CA GLU A 77 -4.59 0.53 2.15
C GLU A 77 -5.29 1.82 2.59
N VAL A 78 -4.51 2.86 2.86
CA VAL A 78 -5.01 4.17 3.32
C VAL A 78 -4.89 5.17 2.18
N TRP A 79 -6.01 5.75 1.77
CA TRP A 79 -6.05 6.76 0.72
C TRP A 79 -5.77 8.14 1.32
N TYR A 80 -4.76 8.84 0.80
CA TYR A 80 -4.31 10.12 1.36
C TYR A 80 -5.42 11.20 1.34
N ASP A 81 -6.27 11.20 0.33
CA ASP A 81 -7.40 12.13 0.19
C ASP A 81 -8.62 11.74 1.05
N GLU A 82 -8.64 10.52 1.60
CA GLU A 82 -9.63 10.08 2.58
C GLU A 82 -9.09 10.25 4.01
N ALA A 83 -7.77 10.27 4.19
CA ALA A 83 -7.12 10.48 5.49
C ALA A 83 -7.47 11.86 6.09
N SER A 84 -7.72 12.87 5.26
CA SER A 84 -8.19 14.20 5.71
C SER A 84 -9.50 14.11 6.50
N LYS A 85 -10.37 13.13 6.19
CA LYS A 85 -11.67 12.95 6.87
C LYS A 85 -11.57 12.21 8.20
N ILE A 86 -10.43 11.56 8.47
CA ILE A 86 -10.20 10.79 9.70
C ILE A 86 -9.69 11.69 10.83
N PHE A 87 -8.97 12.77 10.51
CA PHE A 87 -8.45 13.71 11.50
C PHE A 87 -9.45 14.81 11.90
N ASP A 88 -10.63 14.86 11.27
CA ASP A 88 -11.75 15.76 11.60
C ASP A 88 -12.80 15.11 12.53
N LEU A 89 -12.53 13.94 13.09
CA LEU A 89 -13.34 13.22 14.10
C LEU A 89 -12.66 13.21 15.47
#